data_AF-A0A950Y2E7-F1
#
_entry.id   AF-A0A950Y2E7-F1
#
_cell.length_a   1.000
_cell.length_b   1.000
_cell.length_c   1.000
_cell.angle_alpha   90.00
_cell.angle_beta   90.00
_cell.angle_gamma   90.00
#
_symmetry.space_group_name_H-M   'P 1'
#
loop_
_entity.id
_entity.type
_entity.pdbx_description
1 polymer ?
#
loop_
_entity_poly.entity_id
_entity_poly.type
_entity_poly.pdbx_seq_one_letter_code
_entity_poly.pdbx_strand_id
1 'polypeptide(L)'
;MKITIFFLLASLCFGQAATTNTIRAAIDIPNPQAFFFTGAAAFGGWAIADRSAITAVSAFVDGKPIGSASYGGSRPDVCAVFPGRASCPDVGWNLAFDTTAFANGQHIFSILVTASGATLSQSAPFFIINAPAGPPGPTGPQGPAGPAGPQGPAGPQGQAGSPGAAGRGILSGSLTAAGHLVLYYTDGTSQDLGSVSSPAGSGSPLLSYAQEMESPTGTLGVVDGRNTNFTLAFPPVTAPAVYVNGEKARASVDYTISGQTITFQSAGELPPGTFLEVDYWHQ
;
A
#
# COMPACT_ATOMS: atom_id res chain seq x y z
N MET A 1 -24.60 -75.69 -16.12
CA MET A 1 -24.80 -74.23 -16.21
C MET A 1 -24.43 -73.65 -14.85
N LYS A 2 -23.25 -73.01 -14.71
CA LYS A 2 -22.73 -72.49 -13.43
C LYS A 2 -23.26 -71.08 -13.22
N ILE A 3 -24.00 -70.85 -12.14
CA ILE A 3 -24.50 -69.52 -11.74
C ILE A 3 -23.47 -68.92 -10.78
N THR A 4 -22.76 -67.90 -11.25
CA THR A 4 -21.82 -67.11 -10.43
C THR A 4 -22.58 -65.92 -9.87
N ILE A 5 -22.77 -65.89 -8.55
CA ILE A 5 -23.38 -64.78 -7.82
C ILE A 5 -22.27 -63.74 -7.53
N PHE A 6 -22.39 -62.55 -8.12
CA PHE A 6 -21.54 -61.40 -7.82
C PHE A 6 -22.07 -60.70 -6.56
N PHE A 7 -21.32 -60.74 -5.46
CA PHE A 7 -21.55 -59.87 -4.30
C PHE A 7 -20.99 -58.48 -4.61
N LEU A 8 -21.87 -57.50 -4.82
CA LEU A 8 -21.49 -56.08 -4.81
C LEU A 8 -21.24 -55.69 -3.34
N LEU A 9 -19.99 -55.47 -2.95
CA LEU A 9 -19.68 -54.68 -1.76
C LEU A 9 -20.01 -53.21 -2.07
N ALA A 10 -21.17 -52.74 -1.60
CA ALA A 10 -21.41 -51.31 -1.48
C ALA A 10 -20.56 -50.77 -0.33
N SER A 11 -19.38 -50.23 -0.66
CA SER A 11 -18.60 -49.44 0.29
C SER A 11 -19.35 -48.14 0.53
N LEU A 12 -20.03 -48.04 1.68
CA LEU A 12 -20.59 -46.79 2.19
C LEU A 12 -19.42 -45.87 2.52
N CYS A 13 -19.00 -45.07 1.53
CA CYS A 13 -18.10 -43.96 1.77
C CYS A 13 -18.91 -42.89 2.50
N PHE A 14 -18.87 -42.89 3.83
CA PHE A 14 -19.29 -41.73 4.61
C PHE A 14 -18.29 -40.61 4.28
N GLY A 15 -18.63 -39.78 3.28
CA GLY A 15 -18.00 -38.49 3.10
C GLY A 15 -18.34 -37.63 4.31
N GLN A 16 -17.56 -37.73 5.39
CA GLN A 16 -17.54 -36.70 6.40
C GLN A 16 -17.18 -35.40 5.67
N ALA A 17 -18.08 -34.42 5.70
CA ALA A 17 -17.76 -33.08 5.26
C ALA A 17 -16.54 -32.61 6.08
N ALA A 18 -15.36 -32.58 5.45
CA ALA A 18 -14.17 -32.02 6.04
C ALA A 18 -14.41 -30.53 6.20
N THR A 19 -14.93 -30.14 7.36
CA THR A 19 -15.07 -28.75 7.75
C THR A 19 -13.68 -28.13 7.82
N THR A 20 -13.34 -27.29 6.85
CA THR A 20 -12.02 -26.72 6.66
C THR A 20 -11.66 -25.78 7.81
N ASN A 21 -10.38 -25.78 8.22
CA ASN A 21 -9.87 -24.82 9.19
C ASN A 21 -9.65 -23.48 8.48
N THR A 22 -10.58 -22.55 8.60
CA THR A 22 -10.47 -21.24 7.94
C THR A 22 -9.59 -20.29 8.75
N ILE A 23 -8.61 -19.69 8.08
CA ILE A 23 -7.78 -18.61 8.62
C ILE A 23 -8.36 -17.26 8.17
N ARG A 24 -8.38 -16.29 9.07
CA ARG A 24 -8.61 -14.86 8.80
C ARG A 24 -7.43 -14.07 9.34
N ALA A 25 -7.02 -13.03 8.65
CA ALA A 25 -5.95 -12.16 9.11
C ALA A 25 -6.17 -10.73 8.61
N ALA A 26 -5.40 -9.79 9.13
CA ALA A 26 -5.21 -8.48 8.53
C ALA A 26 -3.77 -8.02 8.69
N ILE A 27 -3.35 -7.15 7.79
CA ILE A 27 -2.15 -6.33 7.91
C ILE A 27 -2.64 -4.94 8.30
N ASP A 28 -2.43 -4.56 9.56
CA ASP A 28 -2.83 -3.23 10.05
C ASP A 28 -1.76 -2.19 9.73
N ILE A 29 -0.49 -2.60 9.66
CA ILE A 29 0.65 -1.78 9.23
C ILE A 29 1.53 -2.67 8.32
N PRO A 30 1.84 -2.24 7.08
CA PRO A 30 1.54 -0.94 6.48
C PRO A 30 0.07 -0.81 6.08
N ASN A 31 -0.41 0.44 5.99
CA ASN A 31 -1.76 0.76 5.56
C ASN A 31 -1.75 2.09 4.77
N PRO A 32 -2.85 2.49 4.11
CA PRO A 32 -2.90 3.73 3.34
C PRO A 32 -2.55 5.01 4.12
N GLN A 33 -2.69 5.01 5.45
CA GLN A 33 -2.35 6.13 6.34
C GLN A 33 -0.91 6.05 6.89
N ALA A 34 -0.26 4.88 6.79
CA ALA A 34 1.09 4.58 7.26
C ALA A 34 1.82 3.72 6.21
N PHE A 35 2.27 4.39 5.15
CA PHE A 35 2.72 3.74 3.91
C PHE A 35 4.19 4.02 3.54
N PHE A 36 4.86 4.99 4.19
CA PHE A 36 6.26 5.35 3.94
C PHE A 36 7.14 4.93 5.12
N PHE A 37 8.23 4.21 4.85
CA PHE A 37 9.13 3.70 5.88
C PHE A 37 10.60 3.94 5.54
N THR A 38 11.42 4.10 6.58
CA THR A 38 12.88 4.32 6.50
C THR A 38 13.55 3.80 7.77
N GLY A 39 14.78 3.30 7.67
CA GLY A 39 15.49 2.69 8.79
C GLY A 39 14.78 1.45 9.35
N ALA A 40 14.52 1.43 10.65
CA ALA A 40 13.78 0.33 11.29
C ALA A 40 12.26 0.51 11.09
N ALA A 41 11.63 -0.40 10.35
CA ALA A 41 10.19 -0.45 10.17
C ALA A 41 9.56 -1.50 11.10
N ALA A 42 8.40 -1.16 11.69
CA ALA A 42 7.61 -2.06 12.53
C ALA A 42 6.23 -2.28 11.90
N PHE A 43 5.97 -3.51 11.45
CA PHE A 43 4.71 -3.93 10.85
C PHE A 43 3.93 -4.81 11.82
N GLY A 44 2.61 -4.84 11.68
CA GLY A 44 1.76 -5.56 12.61
C GLY A 44 0.34 -5.76 12.09
N GLY A 45 -0.37 -6.64 12.77
CA GLY A 45 -1.75 -6.97 12.44
C GLY A 45 -2.30 -8.04 13.37
N TRP A 46 -3.27 -8.80 12.87
CA TRP A 46 -3.85 -9.94 13.58
C TRP A 46 -4.04 -11.13 12.65
N ALA A 47 -4.07 -12.33 13.24
CA ALA A 47 -4.38 -13.56 12.54
C ALA A 47 -5.11 -14.52 13.48
N ILE A 48 -6.15 -15.18 12.98
CA ILE A 48 -7.01 -16.07 13.76
C ILE A 48 -7.47 -17.23 12.89
N ALA A 49 -7.69 -18.39 13.50
CA ALA A 49 -8.23 -19.56 12.82
C ALA A 49 -9.39 -20.16 13.60
N ASP A 50 -10.32 -20.77 12.88
CA ASP A 50 -11.58 -21.23 13.46
C ASP A 50 -11.44 -22.45 14.37
N ARG A 51 -10.42 -23.31 14.15
CA ARG A 51 -10.31 -24.62 14.83
C ARG A 51 -8.97 -24.95 15.44
N SER A 52 -7.92 -24.21 15.11
CA SER A 52 -6.59 -24.41 15.71
C SER A 52 -5.89 -23.08 15.92
N ALA A 53 -4.87 -23.06 16.78
CA ALA A 53 -4.03 -21.89 16.94
C ALA A 53 -3.23 -21.63 15.64
N ILE A 54 -2.90 -20.36 15.41
CA ILE A 54 -1.91 -19.99 14.40
C ILE A 54 -0.56 -20.53 14.86
N THR A 55 0.14 -21.22 13.97
CA THR A 55 1.45 -21.82 14.26
C THR A 55 2.61 -20.97 13.75
N ALA A 56 2.38 -20.16 12.71
CA ALA A 56 3.38 -19.25 12.18
C ALA A 56 2.76 -18.09 11.40
N VAL A 57 3.42 -16.93 11.45
CA VAL A 57 3.21 -15.81 10.54
C VAL A 57 4.56 -15.49 9.90
N SER A 58 4.77 -15.94 8.66
CA SER A 58 6.01 -15.69 7.92
C SER A 58 5.87 -14.46 7.04
N ALA A 59 6.89 -13.63 6.98
CA ALA A 59 6.85 -12.33 6.33
C ALA A 59 7.83 -12.23 5.15
N PHE A 60 7.43 -11.48 4.13
CA PHE A 60 8.17 -11.30 2.88
C PHE A 60 8.08 -9.85 2.41
N VAL A 61 9.11 -9.41 1.70
CA VAL A 61 9.12 -8.18 0.90
C VAL A 61 9.44 -8.58 -0.53
N ASP A 62 8.54 -8.25 -1.46
CA ASP A 62 8.61 -8.61 -2.89
C ASP A 62 8.82 -10.12 -3.13
N GLY A 63 8.21 -10.95 -2.27
CA GLY A 63 8.34 -12.40 -2.29
C GLY A 63 9.63 -12.95 -1.69
N LYS A 64 10.58 -12.10 -1.28
CA LYS A 64 11.79 -12.53 -0.56
C LYS A 64 11.50 -12.64 0.95
N PRO A 65 11.83 -13.76 1.61
CA PRO A 65 11.57 -13.92 3.04
C PRO A 65 12.42 -12.94 3.86
N ILE A 66 11.77 -12.27 4.82
CA ILE A 66 12.42 -11.35 5.76
C ILE A 66 12.42 -11.85 7.20
N GLY A 67 11.67 -12.92 7.49
CA GLY A 67 11.64 -13.58 8.79
C GLY A 67 10.24 -14.06 9.19
N SER A 68 10.10 -14.46 10.45
CA SER A 68 8.79 -14.78 11.05
C SER A 68 8.41 -13.67 12.03
N ALA A 69 7.15 -13.25 11.99
CA ALA A 69 6.61 -12.31 12.95
C ALA A 69 6.40 -12.97 14.32
N SER A 70 6.53 -12.18 15.38
CA SER A 70 6.14 -12.58 16.73
C SER A 70 4.61 -12.62 16.78
N TYR A 71 4.04 -13.75 17.21
CA TYR A 71 2.59 -13.95 17.35
C TYR A 71 2.22 -14.14 18.81
N GLY A 72 1.00 -13.73 19.19
CA GLY A 72 0.52 -13.78 20.58
C GLY A 72 0.32 -12.42 21.24
N GLY A 73 0.29 -11.33 20.46
CA GLY A 73 -0.01 -10.00 20.99
C GLY A 73 -1.51 -9.85 21.29
N SER A 74 -1.87 -9.17 22.37
CA SER A 74 -3.29 -9.02 22.76
C SER A 74 -4.06 -8.09 21.80
N ARG A 75 -5.20 -8.58 21.29
CA ARG A 75 -6.15 -7.90 20.40
C ARG A 75 -7.61 -8.19 20.80
N PRO A 76 -8.08 -7.59 21.91
CA PRO A 76 -9.45 -7.78 22.38
C PRO A 76 -10.52 -7.29 21.39
N ASP A 77 -10.19 -6.27 20.59
CA ASP A 77 -11.04 -5.73 19.53
C ASP A 77 -11.39 -6.78 18.48
N VAL A 78 -10.39 -7.56 18.05
CA VAL A 78 -10.58 -8.66 17.09
C VAL A 78 -11.41 -9.79 17.72
N CYS A 79 -11.11 -10.14 18.97
CA CYS A 79 -11.80 -11.22 19.67
C CYS A 79 -13.23 -10.88 20.10
N ALA A 80 -13.59 -9.59 20.18
CA ALA A 80 -14.98 -9.16 20.30
C ALA A 80 -15.79 -9.48 19.03
N VAL A 81 -15.16 -9.36 17.84
CA VAL A 81 -15.79 -9.70 16.56
C VAL A 81 -15.78 -11.22 16.30
N PHE A 82 -14.74 -11.91 16.78
CA PHE A 82 -14.57 -13.36 16.61
C PHE A 82 -14.52 -14.10 17.96
N PRO A 83 -15.65 -14.15 18.71
CA PRO A 83 -15.67 -14.74 20.04
C PRO A 83 -15.41 -16.26 20.02
N GLY A 84 -14.76 -16.75 21.08
CA GLY A 84 -14.53 -18.18 21.33
C GLY A 84 -13.49 -18.84 20.41
N ARG A 85 -12.69 -18.05 19.71
CA ARG A 85 -11.63 -18.56 18.83
C ARG A 85 -10.34 -18.85 19.58
N ALA A 86 -9.59 -19.81 19.05
CA ALA A 86 -8.31 -20.20 19.62
C ALA A 86 -7.36 -19.00 19.70
N SER A 87 -6.61 -18.91 20.79
CA SER A 87 -5.65 -17.85 21.10
C SER A 87 -6.26 -16.49 21.38
N CYS A 88 -7.57 -16.31 21.46
CA CYS A 88 -8.14 -15.05 21.95
C CYS A 88 -7.80 -14.81 23.43
N PRO A 89 -7.36 -13.59 23.84
CA PRO A 89 -7.25 -12.37 23.03
C PRO A 89 -5.93 -12.20 22.26
N ASP A 90 -4.97 -13.08 22.47
CA ASP A 90 -3.59 -13.05 21.97
C ASP A 90 -3.47 -13.45 20.48
N VAL A 91 -4.17 -12.73 19.61
CA VAL A 91 -4.25 -13.00 18.15
C VAL A 91 -3.45 -12.01 17.30
N GLY A 92 -2.74 -11.08 17.92
CA GLY A 92 -1.91 -10.07 17.29
C GLY A 92 -0.54 -10.61 16.87
N TRP A 93 0.02 -10.01 15.83
CA TRP A 93 1.40 -10.22 15.42
C TRP A 93 2.13 -8.92 15.16
N ASN A 94 3.44 -8.93 15.33
CA ASN A 94 4.33 -7.81 15.04
C ASN A 94 5.68 -8.29 14.49
N LEU A 95 6.29 -7.47 13.64
CA LEU A 95 7.60 -7.71 13.07
C LEU A 95 8.34 -6.39 12.93
N ALA A 96 9.60 -6.35 13.34
CA ALA A 96 10.51 -5.27 13.00
C ALA A 96 11.53 -5.76 11.97
N PHE A 97 11.84 -4.93 10.98
CA PHE A 97 12.88 -5.21 9.98
C PHE A 97 13.57 -3.91 9.54
N ASP A 98 14.78 -4.05 9.03
CA ASP A 98 15.57 -2.92 8.54
C ASP A 98 15.29 -2.68 7.06
N THR A 99 14.71 -1.50 6.74
CA THR A 99 14.39 -1.12 5.36
C THR A 99 15.63 -0.74 4.56
N THR A 100 16.77 -0.47 5.20
CA THR A 100 18.03 -0.11 4.50
C THR A 100 18.59 -1.26 3.67
N ALA A 101 18.14 -2.48 3.91
CA ALA A 101 18.44 -3.67 3.10
C ALA A 101 17.69 -3.72 1.76
N PHE A 102 16.79 -2.77 1.49
CA PHE A 102 15.94 -2.73 0.30
C PHE A 102 16.18 -1.44 -0.49
N ALA A 103 15.91 -1.49 -1.79
CA ALA A 103 15.97 -0.32 -2.65
C ALA A 103 14.91 0.72 -2.23
N ASN A 104 15.10 1.98 -2.62
CA ASN A 104 14.04 2.98 -2.48
C ASN A 104 12.99 2.76 -3.58
N GLY A 105 11.73 2.96 -3.24
CA GLY A 105 10.62 2.81 -4.18
C GLY A 105 9.43 2.06 -3.58
N GLN A 106 8.52 1.64 -4.46
CA GLN A 106 7.34 0.86 -4.09
C GLN A 106 7.72 -0.60 -3.88
N HIS A 107 7.20 -1.19 -2.81
CA HIS A 107 7.37 -2.59 -2.43
C HIS A 107 6.03 -3.22 -2.09
N ILE A 108 6.00 -4.55 -2.09
CA ILE A 108 4.87 -5.33 -1.60
C ILE A 108 5.31 -6.10 -0.36
N PHE A 109 4.70 -5.78 0.78
CA PHE A 109 4.81 -6.61 1.97
C PHE A 109 3.78 -7.73 1.90
N SER A 110 4.17 -8.96 2.25
CA SER A 110 3.23 -10.07 2.36
C SER A 110 3.49 -10.94 3.57
N ILE A 111 2.41 -11.55 4.06
CA ILE A 111 2.44 -12.55 5.13
C ILE A 111 1.89 -13.88 4.62
N LEU A 112 2.49 -14.97 5.07
CA LEU A 112 1.94 -16.32 5.00
C LEU A 112 1.60 -16.78 6.41
N VAL A 113 0.31 -16.87 6.70
CA VAL A 113 -0.21 -17.34 7.98
C VAL A 113 -0.47 -18.85 7.87
N THR A 114 0.05 -19.62 8.83
CA THR A 114 -0.12 -21.07 8.89
C THR A 114 -0.88 -21.48 10.15
N ALA A 115 -1.81 -22.41 9.99
CA ALA A 115 -2.48 -23.14 11.08
C ALA A 115 -2.54 -24.62 10.71
N SER A 116 -3.03 -25.48 11.61
CA SER A 116 -3.13 -26.92 11.32
C SER A 116 -4.03 -27.16 10.09
N GLY A 117 -3.43 -27.68 9.02
CA GLY A 117 -4.13 -28.01 7.76
C GLY A 117 -4.60 -26.81 6.94
N ALA A 118 -4.11 -25.60 7.21
CA ALA A 118 -4.52 -24.40 6.47
C ALA A 118 -3.41 -23.35 6.37
N THR A 119 -3.43 -22.60 5.27
CA THR A 119 -2.56 -21.44 5.05
C THR A 119 -3.35 -20.30 4.40
N LEU A 120 -3.00 -19.05 4.72
CA LEU A 120 -3.55 -17.85 4.09
C LEU A 120 -2.41 -16.89 3.75
N SER A 121 -2.42 -16.33 2.54
CA SER A 121 -1.52 -15.26 2.14
C SER A 121 -2.27 -13.93 2.11
N GLN A 122 -1.62 -12.87 2.58
CA GLN A 122 -2.09 -11.49 2.42
C GLN A 122 -0.95 -10.57 2.07
N SER A 123 -1.27 -9.44 1.43
CA SER A 123 -0.30 -8.44 1.04
C SER A 123 -0.83 -7.03 1.20
N ALA A 124 0.10 -6.10 1.40
CA ALA A 124 -0.14 -4.67 1.41
C ALA A 124 1.04 -3.98 0.73
N PRO A 125 0.81 -2.98 -0.15
CA PRO A 125 1.91 -2.20 -0.70
C PRO A 125 2.49 -1.27 0.40
N PHE A 126 3.71 -0.80 0.18
CA PHE A 126 4.34 0.28 0.95
C PHE A 126 5.49 0.90 0.15
N PHE A 127 6.05 2.01 0.62
CA PHE A 127 7.21 2.67 0.03
C PHE A 127 8.38 2.70 1.01
N ILE A 128 9.57 2.48 0.47
CA ILE A 128 10.84 2.62 1.18
C ILE A 128 11.55 3.89 0.69
N ILE A 129 11.99 4.71 1.63
CA ILE A 129 12.74 5.95 1.38
C ILE A 129 13.94 6.02 2.34
N ASN A 130 14.96 5.22 2.08
CA ASN A 130 16.24 5.31 2.79
C ASN A 130 17.03 6.53 2.30
N ALA A 131 17.54 7.35 3.21
CA ALA A 131 18.45 8.43 2.83
C ALA A 131 19.74 7.83 2.24
N PRO A 132 20.31 8.41 1.16
CA PRO A 132 21.68 8.09 0.77
C PRO A 132 22.62 8.36 1.94
N ALA A 133 23.61 7.49 2.15
CA ALA A 133 24.71 7.83 3.06
C ALA A 133 25.33 9.15 2.59
N GLY A 134 25.44 10.14 3.49
CA GLY A 134 26.06 11.43 3.16
C GLY A 134 27.50 11.20 2.65
N PRO A 135 28.02 12.07 1.77
CA PRO A 135 29.42 11.98 1.38
C PRO A 135 30.31 12.05 2.64
N PRO A 136 31.44 11.32 2.69
CA PRO A 136 32.44 11.52 3.74
C PRO A 136 32.74 13.01 3.88
N GLY A 137 32.79 13.51 5.12
CA GLY A 137 33.14 14.91 5.35
C GLY A 137 34.49 15.24 4.70
N PRO A 138 34.70 16.47 4.21
CA PRO A 138 35.99 16.84 3.64
C PRO A 138 37.08 16.58 4.67
N THR A 139 38.23 16.04 4.23
CA THR A 139 39.43 15.96 5.06
C THR A 139 39.70 17.35 5.63
N GLY A 140 39.85 17.45 6.95
CA GLY A 140 40.13 18.74 7.60
C GLY A 140 41.33 19.43 6.96
N PRO A 141 41.34 20.78 6.89
CA PRO A 141 42.49 21.49 6.33
C PRO A 141 43.76 21.04 7.03
N GLN A 142 44.82 20.79 6.25
CA GLN A 142 46.15 20.56 6.80
C GLN A 142 46.49 21.73 7.73
N GLY A 143 46.88 21.44 8.96
CA GLY A 143 47.28 22.48 9.91
C GLY A 143 48.36 23.38 9.30
N PRO A 144 48.39 24.68 9.63
CA PRO A 144 49.45 25.56 9.14
C PRO A 144 50.81 24.94 9.45
N ALA A 145 51.76 25.10 8.51
CA ALA A 145 53.15 24.74 8.76
C ALA A 145 53.59 25.42 10.07
N GLY A 146 54.13 24.62 11.00
CA GLY A 146 54.61 25.17 12.27
C GLY A 146 55.65 26.27 12.01
N PRO A 147 55.70 27.33 12.83
CA PRO A 147 56.78 28.31 12.75
C PRO A 147 58.13 27.58 12.86
N ALA A 148 59.15 28.06 12.15
CA ALA A 148 60.51 27.57 12.31
C ALA A 148 60.91 27.73 13.79
N GLY A 149 61.19 26.61 14.47
CA GLY A 149 61.30 26.61 15.93
C GLY A 149 62.57 27.31 16.44
N PRO A 150 62.54 27.96 17.62
CA PRO A 150 63.75 28.04 18.44
C PRO A 150 64.08 26.64 18.97
N GLN A 151 65.36 26.26 19.04
CA GLN A 151 65.77 24.90 19.39
C GLN A 151 65.23 24.46 20.77
N GLY A 152 64.36 23.46 20.77
CA GLY A 152 63.89 22.65 21.91
C GLY A 152 62.96 21.53 21.41
N PRO A 153 62.91 20.34 22.03
CA PRO A 153 62.11 19.22 21.50
C PRO A 153 60.62 19.59 21.50
N ALA A 154 59.99 19.43 20.34
CA ALA A 154 58.58 19.75 20.15
C ALA A 154 57.69 18.84 21.00
N GLY A 155 56.70 19.43 21.67
CA GLY A 155 55.64 18.67 22.35
C GLY A 155 54.84 17.83 21.34
N PRO A 156 54.20 16.73 21.79
CA PRO A 156 53.39 15.90 20.92
C PRO A 156 52.29 16.74 20.25
N GLN A 157 52.12 16.54 18.96
CA GLN A 157 51.10 17.22 18.16
C GLN A 157 49.72 17.04 18.81
N GLY A 158 48.96 18.12 18.93
CA GLY A 158 47.58 18.06 19.43
C GLY A 158 46.72 17.14 18.56
N GLN A 159 45.82 16.38 19.19
CA GLN A 159 44.91 15.51 18.47
C GLN A 159 44.08 16.30 17.45
N ALA A 160 43.84 15.70 16.29
CA ALA A 160 42.97 16.28 15.28
C ALA A 160 41.60 16.61 15.88
N GLY A 161 41.04 17.76 15.50
CA GLY A 161 39.67 18.11 15.88
C GLY A 161 38.70 17.04 15.38
N SER A 162 37.69 16.71 16.18
CA SER A 162 36.64 15.78 15.77
C SER A 162 35.96 16.29 14.49
N PRO A 163 35.55 15.40 13.56
CA PRO A 163 34.76 15.78 12.40
C PRO A 163 33.55 16.64 12.80
N GLY A 164 33.19 17.60 11.94
CA GLY A 164 31.95 18.37 12.11
C GLY A 164 30.71 17.47 12.04
N ALA A 165 29.61 17.91 12.67
CA ALA A 165 28.34 17.19 12.60
C ALA A 165 27.84 17.08 11.14
N ALA A 166 27.15 15.99 10.82
CA ALA A 166 26.54 15.80 9.52
C ALA A 166 25.53 16.91 9.20
N GLY A 167 25.48 17.36 7.93
CA GLY A 167 24.50 18.35 7.48
C GLY A 167 23.07 17.79 7.47
N ARG A 168 22.08 18.67 7.69
CA ARG A 168 20.65 18.34 7.61
C ARG A 168 20.11 18.67 6.21
N GLY A 169 19.76 17.65 5.43
CA GLY A 169 19.05 17.78 4.15
C GLY A 169 17.55 17.56 4.30
N ILE A 170 16.77 18.03 3.32
CA ILE A 170 15.35 17.67 3.20
C ILE A 170 15.29 16.27 2.59
N LEU A 171 14.65 15.34 3.29
CA LEU A 171 14.43 13.97 2.83
C LEU A 171 13.19 13.89 1.95
N SER A 172 12.07 14.44 2.42
CA SER A 172 10.80 14.46 1.70
C SER A 172 9.85 15.50 2.29
N GLY A 173 8.77 15.80 1.56
CA GLY A 173 7.63 16.57 2.05
C GLY A 173 6.33 15.78 1.87
N SER A 174 5.41 15.88 2.81
CA SER A 174 4.07 15.30 2.71
C SER A 174 3.01 16.30 3.16
N LEU A 175 1.81 16.21 2.59
CA LEU A 175 0.63 16.81 3.20
C LEU A 175 -0.05 15.81 4.14
N THR A 176 -0.39 16.25 5.35
CA THR A 176 -1.23 15.45 6.26
C THR A 176 -2.69 15.51 5.84
N ALA A 177 -3.53 14.60 6.36
CA ALA A 177 -4.98 14.67 6.18
C ALA A 177 -5.60 15.99 6.71
N ALA A 178 -4.90 16.69 7.62
CA ALA A 178 -5.27 18.01 8.11
C ALA A 178 -4.80 19.16 7.19
N GLY A 179 -4.14 18.87 6.08
CA GLY A 179 -3.64 19.85 5.11
C GLY A 179 -2.31 20.53 5.52
N HIS A 180 -1.59 19.97 6.49
CA HIS A 180 -0.30 20.50 6.93
C HIS A 180 0.83 19.99 6.05
N LEU A 181 1.73 20.86 5.63
CA LEU A 181 3.01 20.45 5.04
C LEU A 181 3.96 20.04 6.15
N VAL A 182 4.33 18.77 6.14
CA VAL A 182 5.36 18.24 7.02
C VAL A 182 6.57 17.91 6.16
N LEU A 183 7.74 18.45 6.52
CA LEU A 183 9.02 18.03 5.97
C LEU A 183 9.63 16.97 6.86
N TYR A 184 10.20 15.95 6.24
CA TYR A 184 11.07 14.98 6.88
C TYR A 184 12.51 15.29 6.48
N TYR A 185 13.43 15.18 7.42
CA TYR A 185 14.85 15.48 7.23
C TYR A 185 15.68 14.21 7.15
N THR A 186 16.88 14.33 6.58
CA THR A 186 17.84 13.23 6.46
C THR A 186 18.39 12.74 7.81
N ASP A 187 18.16 13.47 8.90
CA ASP A 187 18.51 13.06 10.27
C ASP A 187 17.38 12.32 10.99
N GLY A 188 16.27 12.00 10.29
CA GLY A 188 15.10 11.31 10.84
C GLY A 188 14.14 12.21 11.62
N THR A 189 14.46 13.49 11.79
CA THR A 189 13.51 14.45 12.38
C THR A 189 12.47 14.90 11.35
N SER A 190 11.34 15.39 11.84
CA SER A 190 10.31 16.02 11.01
C SER A 190 9.97 17.42 11.53
N GLN A 191 9.50 18.27 10.64
CA GLN A 191 9.01 19.60 10.96
C GLN A 191 7.69 19.86 10.23
N ASP A 192 6.65 20.11 11.02
CA ASP A 192 5.40 20.66 10.51
C ASP A 192 5.60 22.15 10.22
N LEU A 193 5.45 22.51 8.95
CA LEU A 193 5.55 23.89 8.46
C LEU A 193 4.19 24.59 8.40
N GLY A 194 3.13 23.92 8.85
CA GLY A 194 1.78 24.45 8.95
C GLY A 194 0.91 24.11 7.76
N SER A 195 -0.33 24.61 7.80
CA SER A 195 -1.33 24.41 6.78
C SER A 195 -0.90 25.01 5.44
N VAL A 196 -0.96 24.21 4.37
CA VAL A 196 -0.83 24.71 3.01
C VAL A 196 -2.20 25.22 2.56
N SER A 197 -2.39 26.53 2.58
CA SER A 197 -3.53 27.16 1.93
C SER A 197 -3.24 27.33 0.45
N SER A 198 -4.15 26.93 -0.42
CA SER A 198 -4.16 27.40 -1.81
C SER A 198 -4.29 28.93 -1.84
N PRO A 199 -3.83 29.61 -2.91
CA PRO A 199 -4.09 31.03 -3.08
C PRO A 199 -5.58 31.26 -3.41
N ALA A 200 -6.43 31.20 -2.40
CA ALA A 200 -7.75 31.83 -2.27
C ALA A 200 -8.45 31.19 -1.06
N GLY A 201 -8.65 31.98 0.00
CA GLY A 201 -9.22 31.50 1.25
C GLY A 201 -10.65 30.99 1.12
N SER A 202 -10.95 29.90 1.82
CA SER A 202 -12.19 29.75 2.59
C SER A 202 -12.05 28.55 3.53
N GLY A 203 -12.14 28.80 4.84
CA GLY A 203 -12.37 27.74 5.81
C GLY A 203 -13.80 27.24 5.68
N SER A 204 -13.98 25.99 5.27
CA SER A 204 -15.19 25.14 5.37
C SER A 204 -14.83 23.72 4.86
N PRO A 205 -15.49 22.64 5.33
CA PRO A 205 -14.94 21.28 5.27
C PRO A 205 -14.78 20.81 3.82
N LEU A 206 -13.71 20.05 3.59
CA LEU A 206 -13.30 19.50 2.30
C LEU A 206 -14.48 18.80 1.61
N LEU A 207 -14.96 19.39 0.50
CA LEU A 207 -15.60 18.61 -0.56
C LEU A 207 -14.48 17.81 -1.22
N SER A 208 -14.41 16.52 -0.93
CA SER A 208 -13.42 15.61 -1.52
C SER A 208 -13.78 15.35 -2.97
N TYR A 209 -12.99 15.86 -3.91
CA TYR A 209 -13.14 15.49 -5.31
C TYR A 209 -12.30 14.24 -5.60
N ALA A 210 -12.91 13.22 -6.19
CA ALA A 210 -12.22 12.01 -6.64
C ALA A 210 -12.12 11.99 -8.17
N GLN A 211 -10.98 11.53 -8.68
CA GLN A 211 -10.80 11.22 -10.10
C GLN A 211 -11.09 9.74 -10.30
N GLU A 212 -12.05 9.44 -11.16
CA GLU A 212 -12.46 8.08 -11.47
C GLU A 212 -12.22 7.78 -12.95
N MET A 213 -11.78 6.55 -13.22
CA MET A 213 -11.85 5.97 -14.56
C MET A 213 -12.94 4.90 -14.54
N GLU A 214 -14.03 5.16 -15.25
CA GLU A 214 -15.21 4.30 -15.26
C GLU A 214 -15.42 3.67 -16.64
N SER A 215 -15.64 2.35 -16.65
CA SER A 215 -16.32 1.68 -17.75
C SER A 215 -17.81 1.56 -17.41
N PRO A 216 -18.74 1.87 -18.34
CA PRO A 216 -20.16 1.73 -18.09
C PRO A 216 -20.51 0.31 -17.59
N THR A 217 -21.14 0.16 -16.41
CA THR A 217 -21.55 -1.16 -15.88
C THR A 217 -23.07 -1.35 -15.89
N GLY A 218 -23.55 -2.60 -16.05
CA GLY A 218 -24.98 -2.96 -16.08
C GLY A 218 -25.56 -3.23 -17.48
N THR A 219 -26.88 -3.47 -17.58
CA THR A 219 -27.59 -3.76 -18.86
C THR A 219 -27.52 -2.62 -19.87
N LEU A 220 -27.16 -1.40 -19.42
CA LEU A 220 -26.89 -0.21 -20.23
C LEU A 220 -25.38 0.05 -20.46
N GLY A 221 -24.50 -0.74 -19.83
CA GLY A 221 -23.05 -0.60 -19.93
C GLY A 221 -22.38 -1.51 -20.95
N VAL A 222 -23.12 -2.50 -21.48
CA VAL A 222 -22.65 -3.31 -22.62
C VAL A 222 -22.91 -2.51 -23.90
N VAL A 223 -21.84 -2.22 -24.64
CA VAL A 223 -21.97 -1.70 -25.99
C VAL A 223 -22.50 -2.81 -26.90
N ASP A 224 -23.76 -2.70 -27.28
CA ASP A 224 -24.52 -3.69 -28.06
C ASP A 224 -24.81 -3.21 -29.51
N GLY A 225 -24.24 -2.08 -29.90
CA GLY A 225 -24.48 -1.44 -31.20
C GLY A 225 -25.84 -0.77 -31.36
N ARG A 226 -26.67 -0.73 -30.30
CA ARG A 226 -27.96 -0.05 -30.29
C ARG A 226 -28.03 1.05 -29.24
N ASN A 227 -27.30 0.89 -28.13
CA ASN A 227 -27.25 1.88 -27.07
C ASN A 227 -26.32 3.04 -27.43
N THR A 228 -26.85 4.25 -27.34
CA THR A 228 -26.14 5.50 -27.64
C THR A 228 -25.91 6.35 -26.41
N ASN A 229 -26.51 5.94 -25.28
CA ASN A 229 -26.52 6.67 -24.04
C ASN A 229 -25.88 5.82 -22.96
N PHE A 230 -24.90 6.39 -22.27
CA PHE A 230 -24.19 5.76 -21.15
C PHE A 230 -24.27 6.69 -19.95
N THR A 231 -24.60 6.14 -18.78
CA THR A 231 -24.77 6.93 -17.56
C THR A 231 -23.60 6.65 -16.64
N LEU A 232 -22.92 7.71 -16.22
CA LEU A 232 -21.86 7.67 -15.22
C LEU A 232 -22.43 7.34 -13.83
N ALA A 233 -21.65 6.68 -13.00
CA ALA A 233 -22.03 6.37 -11.62
C ALA A 233 -22.23 7.65 -10.77
N PHE A 234 -21.50 8.72 -11.08
CA PHE A 234 -21.57 9.99 -10.36
C PHE A 234 -21.64 11.20 -11.31
N PRO A 235 -22.25 12.32 -10.87
CA PRO A 235 -22.31 13.54 -11.66
C PRO A 235 -20.93 14.16 -11.81
N PRO A 236 -20.45 14.36 -13.05
CA PRO A 236 -19.15 14.95 -13.27
C PRO A 236 -19.19 16.44 -12.94
N VAL A 237 -18.15 16.92 -12.26
CA VAL A 237 -17.97 18.34 -11.90
C VAL A 237 -17.07 19.10 -12.87
N THR A 238 -16.34 18.37 -13.69
CA THR A 238 -15.57 18.87 -14.83
C THR A 238 -16.03 18.14 -16.08
N ALA A 239 -15.74 18.68 -17.27
CA ALA A 239 -16.03 17.97 -18.51
C ALA A 239 -15.28 16.61 -18.55
N PRO A 240 -15.99 15.47 -18.65
CA PRO A 240 -15.39 14.15 -18.79
C PRO A 240 -14.55 14.01 -20.06
N ALA A 241 -13.52 13.17 -20.02
CA ALA A 241 -12.83 12.67 -21.20
C ALA A 241 -13.30 11.25 -21.51
N VAL A 242 -13.86 11.05 -22.71
CA VAL A 242 -14.37 9.75 -23.17
C VAL A 242 -13.38 9.11 -24.13
N TYR A 243 -13.11 7.82 -23.94
CA TYR A 243 -12.22 6.99 -24.75
C TYR A 243 -13.01 5.83 -25.35
N VAL A 244 -12.82 5.58 -26.65
CA VAL A 244 -13.43 4.50 -27.43
C VAL A 244 -12.31 3.62 -27.96
N ASN A 245 -12.26 2.35 -27.52
CA ASN A 245 -11.15 1.42 -27.79
C ASN A 245 -9.76 2.02 -27.47
N GLY A 246 -9.69 2.87 -26.43
CA GLY A 246 -8.47 3.57 -26.01
C GLY A 246 -8.18 4.88 -26.75
N GLU A 247 -8.94 5.24 -27.80
CA GLU A 247 -8.79 6.51 -28.50
C GLU A 247 -9.72 7.58 -27.93
N LYS A 248 -9.19 8.78 -27.68
CA LYS A 248 -9.96 9.88 -27.11
C LYS A 248 -10.98 10.42 -28.13
N ALA A 249 -12.26 10.34 -27.77
CA ALA A 249 -13.36 10.90 -28.56
C ALA A 249 -13.44 12.43 -28.42
N ARG A 250 -13.95 13.11 -29.45
CA ARG A 250 -14.08 14.57 -29.48
C ARG A 250 -15.41 15.00 -28.85
N ALA A 251 -15.32 15.78 -27.78
CA ALA A 251 -16.49 16.38 -27.15
C ALA A 251 -17.26 17.27 -28.14
N SER A 252 -18.60 17.24 -28.06
CA SER A 252 -19.55 17.96 -28.91
C SER A 252 -19.56 17.57 -30.39
N VAL A 253 -18.70 16.63 -30.82
CA VAL A 253 -18.66 16.08 -32.19
C VAL A 253 -18.98 14.60 -32.19
N ASP A 254 -18.30 13.83 -31.34
CA ASP A 254 -18.50 12.39 -31.25
C ASP A 254 -19.50 12.04 -30.12
N TYR A 255 -19.55 12.86 -29.06
CA TYR A 255 -20.51 12.73 -27.96
C TYR A 255 -20.91 14.08 -27.35
N THR A 256 -22.05 14.10 -26.64
CA THR A 256 -22.48 15.18 -25.75
C THR A 256 -22.67 14.66 -24.34
N ILE A 257 -22.72 15.56 -23.35
CA ILE A 257 -22.92 15.22 -21.95
C ILE A 257 -24.01 16.12 -21.37
N SER A 258 -24.97 15.49 -20.69
CA SER A 258 -26.03 16.17 -19.96
C SER A 258 -26.22 15.50 -18.60
N GLY A 259 -25.85 16.21 -17.53
CA GLY A 259 -25.76 15.61 -16.19
C GLY A 259 -24.77 14.45 -16.18
N GLN A 260 -25.25 13.26 -15.84
CA GLN A 260 -24.46 12.01 -15.81
C GLN A 260 -24.47 11.27 -17.14
N THR A 261 -25.27 11.72 -18.11
CA THR A 261 -25.53 10.96 -19.34
C THR A 261 -24.63 11.44 -20.45
N ILE A 262 -23.77 10.54 -20.93
CA ILE A 262 -23.03 10.67 -22.17
C ILE A 262 -23.94 10.18 -23.31
N THR A 263 -24.07 10.96 -24.37
CA THR A 263 -24.84 10.59 -25.57
C THR A 263 -23.93 10.68 -26.79
N PHE A 264 -23.69 9.56 -27.46
CA PHE A 264 -22.91 9.54 -28.70
C PHE A 264 -23.78 10.07 -29.85
N GLN A 265 -23.22 10.97 -30.66
CA GLN A 265 -23.96 11.66 -31.72
C GLN A 265 -24.21 10.77 -32.95
N SER A 266 -23.36 9.77 -33.18
CA SER A 266 -23.57 8.72 -34.20
C SER A 266 -24.35 7.56 -33.59
N ALA A 267 -25.66 7.70 -33.52
CA ALA A 267 -26.56 6.64 -33.10
C ALA A 267 -26.57 5.48 -34.12
N GLY A 268 -25.56 4.60 -34.06
CA GLY A 268 -25.45 3.43 -34.92
C GLY A 268 -24.06 2.81 -35.12
N GLU A 269 -22.96 3.36 -34.57
CA GLU A 269 -21.60 2.93 -34.95
C GLU A 269 -20.63 2.67 -33.79
N LEU A 270 -21.10 2.30 -32.59
CA LEU A 270 -20.20 1.59 -31.68
C LEU A 270 -20.45 0.09 -31.87
N PRO A 271 -19.61 -0.64 -32.64
CA PRO A 271 -19.82 -2.07 -32.85
C PRO A 271 -19.98 -2.81 -31.53
N PRO A 272 -20.81 -3.87 -31.49
CA PRO A 272 -20.86 -4.75 -30.34
C PRO A 272 -19.44 -5.20 -29.92
N GLY A 273 -19.11 -5.05 -28.63
CA GLY A 273 -17.78 -5.37 -28.10
C GLY A 273 -16.78 -4.20 -28.09
N THR A 274 -17.20 -2.99 -28.45
CA THR A 274 -16.41 -1.77 -28.22
C THR A 274 -16.13 -1.58 -26.73
N PHE A 275 -14.89 -1.22 -26.41
CA PHE A 275 -14.50 -0.83 -25.06
C PHE A 275 -14.68 0.68 -24.87
N LEU A 276 -15.40 1.08 -23.82
CA LEU A 276 -15.61 2.47 -23.44
C LEU A 276 -15.01 2.73 -22.06
N GLU A 277 -14.28 3.83 -21.96
CA GLU A 277 -13.66 4.29 -20.73
C GLU A 277 -13.85 5.81 -20.60
N VAL A 278 -14.17 6.27 -19.39
CA VAL A 278 -14.45 7.68 -19.12
C VAL A 278 -13.65 8.12 -17.90
N ASP A 279 -12.85 9.17 -18.08
CA ASP A 279 -12.09 9.84 -17.02
C ASP A 279 -12.82 11.14 -16.61
N TYR A 280 -13.19 11.25 -15.33
CA TYR A 280 -13.89 12.41 -14.81
C TYR A 280 -13.68 12.63 -13.31
N TRP A 281 -13.98 13.85 -12.87
CA TRP A 281 -14.01 14.23 -11.46
C TRP A 281 -15.44 14.28 -10.94
N HIS A 282 -15.68 13.80 -9.73
CA HIS A 282 -16.94 13.98 -9.00
C HIS A 282 -16.69 14.45 -7.56
N GLN A 283 -17.74 14.96 -6.89
CA GLN A 283 -17.73 15.27 -5.44
C GLN A 283 -18.12 14.06 -4.60
#